data_AF-A0A8T4W6I0-F1
#
_entry.id   AF-A0A8T4W6I0-F1
#
_cell.length_a   1.000
_cell.length_b   1.000
_cell.length_c   1.000
_cell.angle_alpha   90.00
_cell.angle_beta   90.00
_cell.angle_gamma   90.00
#
_symmetry.space_group_name_H-M   'P 1'
#
loop_
_entity.id
_entity.type
_entity.pdbx_description
1 polymer ?
#
loop_
_entity_poly.entity_id
_entity_poly.type
_entity_poly.pdbx_seq_one_letter_code
_entity_poly.pdbx_strand_id
1 'polypeptide(L)'
;MFEEEYKLDYFEENGFIRKKCSECGSHFWALDEEMENCQDAPCTEFDFIGDPPADRTFSVEEMREFFIDFFADRDHTPLERYPVVARWRDDVLLVHASIYDFQPHVTSGQVDPPANPLVVSQPCIRLPDVDEVGRTGKHQTAFEMLGHHSFNTVDDPIYWKEETVEYCHEMLKEMGIDEELIAYKEHPWIGGGNAGPSL
;
A
#
# COMPACT_ATOMS: atom_id res chain seq x y z
N MET A 1 -15.22 14.76 -6.05
CA MET A 1 -14.18 15.30 -6.95
C MET A 1 -13.12 14.25 -7.32
N PHE A 2 -12.98 13.13 -6.60
CA PHE A 2 -12.09 12.00 -6.98
C PHE A 2 -12.83 10.70 -7.31
N GLU A 3 -14.15 10.72 -7.47
CA GLU A 3 -14.94 9.48 -7.59
C GLU A 3 -14.57 8.66 -8.83
N GLU A 4 -14.25 9.31 -9.94
CA GLU A 4 -13.80 8.63 -11.16
C GLU A 4 -12.42 7.99 -10.98
N GLU A 5 -11.57 8.52 -10.10
CA GLU A 5 -10.22 8.02 -9.88
C GLU A 5 -10.19 6.65 -9.18
N TYR A 6 -11.29 6.25 -8.54
CA TYR A 6 -11.47 5.00 -7.81
C TYR A 6 -12.33 3.97 -8.55
N LYS A 7 -12.87 4.31 -9.73
CA LYS A 7 -13.62 3.39 -10.59
C LYS A 7 -12.63 2.80 -11.58
N LEU A 8 -12.14 1.61 -11.23
CA LEU A 8 -11.17 0.86 -12.01
C LEU A 8 -11.89 -0.25 -12.77
N ASP A 9 -11.47 -0.48 -14.01
CA ASP A 9 -12.03 -1.56 -14.84
C ASP A 9 -11.77 -2.92 -14.16
N TYR A 10 -10.62 -3.07 -13.49
CA TYR A 10 -10.28 -4.25 -12.70
C TYR A 10 -11.39 -4.65 -11.72
N PHE A 11 -11.98 -3.68 -11.00
CA PHE A 11 -13.04 -3.97 -10.04
C PHE A 11 -14.32 -4.44 -10.73
N GLU A 12 -14.72 -3.77 -11.80
CA GLU A 12 -15.95 -4.12 -12.54
C GLU A 12 -15.82 -5.49 -13.22
N GLU A 13 -14.67 -5.77 -13.81
CA GLU A 13 -14.40 -7.04 -14.52
C GLU A 13 -14.26 -8.24 -13.58
N ASN A 14 -13.79 -8.02 -12.35
CA ASN A 14 -13.61 -9.07 -11.35
C ASN A 14 -14.75 -9.16 -10.32
N GLY A 15 -15.88 -8.46 -10.56
CA GLY A 15 -17.10 -8.62 -9.77
C GLY A 15 -17.12 -7.89 -8.42
N PHE A 16 -16.19 -6.96 -8.19
CA PHE A 16 -16.21 -6.12 -7.00
C PHE A 16 -17.38 -5.16 -7.03
N ILE A 17 -17.98 -4.94 -5.86
CA ILE A 17 -19.14 -4.07 -5.69
C ILE A 17 -18.70 -2.83 -4.92
N ARG A 18 -18.90 -1.67 -5.53
CA ARG A 18 -18.68 -0.40 -4.84
C ARG A 18 -19.80 -0.15 -3.84
N LYS A 19 -19.43 -0.05 -2.58
CA LYS A 19 -20.33 0.12 -1.44
C LYS A 19 -20.01 1.39 -0.66
N LYS A 20 -20.91 1.75 0.25
CA LYS A 20 -20.71 2.85 1.20
C LYS A 20 -20.79 2.28 2.61
N CYS A 21 -19.72 2.47 3.38
CA CYS A 21 -19.62 1.97 4.75
C CYS A 21 -20.75 2.55 5.62
N SER A 22 -21.47 1.67 6.30
CA SER A 22 -22.56 2.01 7.22
C SER A 22 -22.11 2.89 8.40
N GLU A 23 -20.86 2.75 8.83
CA GLU A 23 -20.31 3.43 10.01
C GLU A 23 -19.67 4.79 9.69
N CYS A 24 -18.66 4.83 8.80
CA CYS A 24 -17.93 6.07 8.50
C CYS A 24 -18.40 6.80 7.24
N GLY A 25 -19.23 6.17 6.41
CA GLY A 25 -19.73 6.74 5.15
C GLY A 25 -18.70 6.83 4.02
N SER A 26 -17.47 6.33 4.21
CA SER A 26 -16.50 6.16 3.12
C SER A 26 -16.99 5.13 2.10
N HIS A 27 -16.58 5.30 0.84
CA HIS A 27 -16.80 4.26 -0.16
C HIS A 27 -15.67 3.22 -0.10
N PHE A 28 -16.00 1.99 -0.48
CA PHE A 28 -15.06 0.90 -0.56
C PHE A 28 -15.54 -0.11 -1.61
N TRP A 29 -14.63 -0.96 -2.08
CA TRP A 29 -14.91 -2.07 -2.99
C TRP A 29 -14.68 -3.40 -2.28
N ALA A 30 -15.59 -4.35 -2.45
CA ALA A 30 -15.48 -5.70 -1.89
C ALA A 30 -16.22 -6.71 -2.79
N LEU A 31 -15.83 -7.98 -2.71
CA LEU A 31 -16.53 -9.07 -3.40
C LEU A 31 -17.75 -9.55 -2.63
N ASP A 32 -17.67 -9.60 -1.30
CA ASP A 32 -18.77 -10.03 -0.44
C ASP A 32 -19.97 -9.07 -0.57
N GLU A 33 -21.10 -9.58 -1.06
CA GLU A 33 -22.38 -8.87 -1.20
C GLU A 33 -22.99 -8.44 0.15
N GLU A 34 -22.66 -9.14 1.23
CA GLU A 34 -23.21 -8.89 2.58
C GLU A 34 -22.33 -7.95 3.41
N MET A 35 -21.11 -7.64 2.97
CA MET A 35 -20.22 -6.71 3.67
C MET A 35 -20.81 -5.29 3.77
N GLU A 36 -21.13 -4.82 4.98
CA GLU A 36 -21.78 -3.51 5.20
C GLU A 36 -20.82 -2.37 5.56
N ASN A 37 -19.62 -2.69 6.05
CA ASN A 37 -18.62 -1.73 6.50
C ASN A 37 -17.29 -1.89 5.74
N CYS A 38 -16.38 -0.93 5.89
CA CYS A 38 -15.12 -0.90 5.14
C CYS A 38 -13.99 -1.74 5.77
N GLN A 39 -14.30 -2.60 6.75
CA GLN A 39 -13.36 -3.49 7.45
C GLN A 39 -12.16 -2.80 8.14
N ASP A 40 -12.14 -1.47 8.19
CA ASP A 40 -11.08 -0.71 8.84
C ASP A 40 -11.53 -0.24 10.23
N ALA A 41 -10.62 -0.31 11.21
CA ALA A 41 -10.89 0.21 12.54
C ALA A 41 -11.00 1.75 12.50
N PRO A 42 -12.03 2.35 13.13
CA PRO A 42 -12.87 1.77 14.17
C PRO A 42 -14.22 1.20 13.71
N CYS A 43 -14.48 1.09 12.40
CA CYS A 43 -15.75 0.56 11.88
C CYS A 43 -15.91 -0.94 12.14
N THR A 44 -14.79 -1.67 12.23
CA THR A 44 -14.75 -3.09 12.59
C THR A 44 -13.65 -3.34 13.63
N GLU A 45 -13.89 -4.30 14.52
CA GLU A 45 -12.85 -4.82 15.43
C GLU A 45 -11.96 -5.83 14.70
N PHE A 46 -10.79 -6.15 15.26
CA PHE A 46 -9.91 -7.17 14.66
C PHE A 46 -10.48 -8.56 14.87
N ASP A 47 -10.82 -9.24 13.78
CA ASP A 47 -11.30 -10.63 13.74
C ASP A 47 -10.16 -11.65 13.62
N PHE A 48 -9.02 -11.27 13.07
CA PHE A 48 -7.87 -12.15 12.85
C PHE A 48 -7.13 -12.63 14.12
N ILE A 49 -7.48 -12.11 15.31
CA ILE A 49 -6.81 -12.46 16.56
C ILE A 49 -7.27 -13.84 17.02
N GLY A 50 -6.44 -14.84 16.79
CA GLY A 50 -6.74 -16.25 17.08
C GLY A 50 -7.35 -17.00 15.90
N ASP A 51 -7.61 -16.30 14.79
CA ASP A 51 -8.13 -16.85 13.54
C ASP A 51 -7.41 -16.20 12.34
N PRO A 52 -6.16 -16.59 12.05
CA PRO A 52 -5.36 -15.93 11.03
C PRO A 52 -5.97 -16.12 9.62
N PRO A 53 -6.11 -15.05 8.80
CA PRO A 53 -6.79 -15.13 7.51
C PRO A 53 -5.93 -15.72 6.39
N ALA A 54 -4.62 -15.85 6.59
CA ALA A 54 -3.70 -16.42 5.62
C ALA A 54 -3.44 -17.91 5.90
N ASP A 55 -3.23 -18.71 4.85
CA ASP A 55 -3.00 -20.16 4.95
C ASP A 55 -1.73 -20.54 5.72
N ARG A 56 -0.78 -19.61 5.85
CA ARG A 56 0.46 -19.81 6.59
C ARG A 56 0.87 -18.59 7.39
N THR A 57 1.69 -18.85 8.40
CA THR A 57 2.35 -17.81 9.20
C THR A 57 3.69 -17.45 8.59
N PHE A 58 4.04 -16.17 8.67
CA PHE A 58 5.32 -15.64 8.19
C PHE A 58 6.07 -15.01 9.34
N SER A 59 7.38 -15.24 9.41
CA SER A 59 8.30 -14.35 10.11
C SER A 59 8.45 -13.04 9.34
N VAL A 60 9.05 -12.03 9.98
CA VAL A 60 9.34 -10.73 9.33
C VAL A 60 10.29 -10.90 8.14
N GLU A 61 11.23 -11.84 8.23
CA GLU A 61 12.17 -12.14 7.14
C GLU A 61 11.46 -12.84 5.98
N GLU A 62 10.67 -13.87 6.26
CA GLU A 62 9.91 -14.60 5.23
C GLU A 62 8.89 -13.70 4.52
N MET A 63 8.22 -12.79 5.24
CA MET A 63 7.29 -11.83 4.62
C MET A 63 8.02 -10.85 3.72
N ARG A 64 9.21 -10.39 4.13
CA ARG A 64 10.03 -9.49 3.31
C ARG A 64 10.48 -10.20 2.02
N GLU A 65 11.01 -11.41 2.14
CA GLU A 65 11.45 -12.21 0.99
C GLU A 65 10.28 -12.51 0.06
N PHE A 66 9.15 -12.96 0.59
CA PHE A 66 7.94 -13.22 -0.19
C PHE A 66 7.50 -12.01 -1.01
N PHE A 67 7.43 -10.82 -0.40
CA PHE A 67 7.05 -9.60 -1.11
C PHE A 67 8.05 -9.21 -2.19
N ILE A 68 9.35 -9.28 -1.90
CA ILE A 68 10.39 -8.93 -2.87
C ILE A 68 10.38 -9.91 -4.04
N ASP A 69 10.28 -11.21 -3.77
CA ASP A 69 10.27 -12.26 -4.79
C ASP A 69 9.01 -12.17 -5.66
N PHE A 70 7.83 -11.93 -5.08
CA PHE A 70 6.57 -11.76 -5.80
C PHE A 70 6.65 -10.68 -6.89
N PHE A 71 7.28 -9.54 -6.57
CA PHE A 71 7.46 -8.43 -7.51
C PHE A 71 8.67 -8.63 -8.44
N ALA A 72 9.73 -9.30 -7.97
CA ALA A 72 10.88 -9.65 -8.82
C ALA A 72 10.48 -10.60 -9.96
N ASP A 73 9.59 -11.56 -9.69
CA ASP A 73 8.99 -12.45 -10.69
C ASP A 73 8.08 -11.71 -11.69
N ARG A 74 7.72 -10.47 -11.38
CA ARG A 74 6.94 -9.53 -12.21
C ARG A 74 7.80 -8.36 -12.71
N ASP A 75 9.08 -8.62 -12.99
CA ASP A 75 10.05 -7.71 -13.58
C ASP A 75 10.36 -6.43 -12.77
N HIS A 76 9.98 -6.36 -11.49
CA HIS A 76 10.41 -5.26 -10.62
C HIS A 76 11.83 -5.49 -10.15
N THR A 77 12.68 -4.48 -10.23
CA THR A 77 14.05 -4.60 -9.74
C THR A 77 14.09 -4.43 -8.21
N PRO A 78 14.61 -5.42 -7.46
CA PRO A 78 14.81 -5.28 -6.02
C PRO A 78 15.88 -4.24 -5.70
N LEU A 79 15.58 -3.31 -4.79
CA LEU A 79 16.53 -2.32 -4.30
C LEU A 79 16.93 -2.58 -2.85
N GLU A 80 18.16 -2.22 -2.51
CA GLU A 80 18.59 -2.11 -1.12
C GLU A 80 17.88 -0.92 -0.44
N ARG A 81 17.63 -1.08 0.87
CA ARG A 81 17.02 -0.03 1.68
C ARG A 81 17.88 1.24 1.77
N TYR A 82 17.21 2.38 1.88
CA TYR A 82 17.79 3.67 2.20
C TYR A 82 17.94 3.84 3.74
N PRO A 83 18.81 4.75 4.21
CA PRO A 83 18.88 5.07 5.63
C PRO A 83 17.61 5.80 6.10
N VAL A 84 17.19 5.56 7.35
CA VAL A 84 16.02 6.23 7.95
C VAL A 84 16.18 7.75 8.09
N VAL A 85 17.41 8.26 7.99
CA VAL A 85 17.70 9.70 7.98
C VAL A 85 17.70 10.18 6.53
N ALA A 86 16.82 11.13 6.22
CA ALA A 86 16.59 11.61 4.86
C ALA A 86 17.72 12.56 4.40
N ARG A 87 18.89 12.01 4.07
CA ARG A 87 20.10 12.79 3.74
C ARG A 87 20.06 13.49 2.38
N TRP A 88 19.19 13.05 1.48
CA TRP A 88 19.08 13.53 0.10
C TRP A 88 18.10 14.69 -0.07
N ARG A 89 17.37 15.07 0.98
CA ARG A 89 16.35 16.11 0.99
C ARG A 89 16.46 16.96 2.26
N ASP A 90 15.90 18.16 2.25
CA ASP A 90 16.04 19.15 3.32
C ASP A 90 14.71 19.58 3.97
N ASP A 91 13.59 19.02 3.52
CA ASP A 91 12.23 19.34 3.98
C ASP A 91 11.70 18.40 5.07
N VAL A 92 12.32 17.23 5.26
CA VAL A 92 11.98 16.26 6.32
C VAL A 92 13.24 15.70 6.97
N LEU A 93 13.15 15.29 8.24
CA LEU A 93 14.29 14.71 8.97
C LEU A 93 14.43 13.19 8.76
N LEU A 94 13.30 12.48 8.67
CA LEU A 94 13.24 11.02 8.66
C LEU A 94 12.39 10.52 7.49
N VAL A 95 12.65 9.29 7.07
CA VAL A 95 11.86 8.57 6.06
C VAL A 95 10.55 8.10 6.69
N HIS A 96 9.41 8.58 6.19
CA HIS A 96 8.08 8.23 6.71
C HIS A 96 7.32 7.20 5.86
N ALA A 97 7.75 7.00 4.61
CA ALA A 97 7.20 6.08 3.63
C ALA A 97 8.27 5.72 2.59
N SER A 98 8.16 4.58 1.92
CA SER A 98 9.15 4.16 0.89
C SER A 98 9.28 5.17 -0.26
N ILE A 99 8.20 5.86 -0.64
CA ILE A 99 8.26 6.91 -1.68
C ILE A 99 9.17 8.10 -1.31
N TYR A 100 9.47 8.31 -0.01
CA TYR A 100 10.31 9.42 0.43
C TYR A 100 11.76 9.27 -0.05
N ASP A 101 12.20 8.06 -0.39
CA ASP A 101 13.52 7.75 -0.93
C ASP A 101 13.75 8.38 -2.31
N PHE A 102 12.65 8.58 -3.05
CA PHE A 102 12.64 9.06 -4.43
C PHE A 102 12.19 10.54 -4.52
N GLN A 103 11.63 11.08 -3.45
CA GLN A 103 11.21 12.47 -3.39
C GLN A 103 12.35 13.44 -3.02
N PRO A 104 12.33 14.68 -3.52
CA PRO A 104 11.45 15.18 -4.60
C PRO A 104 12.05 14.95 -6.01
N HIS A 105 13.31 14.54 -6.10
CA HIS A 105 14.09 14.61 -7.35
C HIS A 105 13.59 13.62 -8.42
N VAL A 106 13.30 12.37 -8.04
CA VAL A 106 12.75 11.40 -8.99
C VAL A 106 11.29 11.69 -9.28
N THR A 107 10.49 11.99 -8.26
CA THR A 107 9.05 12.25 -8.45
C THR A 107 8.75 13.53 -9.25
N SER A 108 9.70 14.48 -9.32
CA SER A 108 9.61 15.65 -10.19
C SER A 108 10.21 15.45 -11.60
N GLY A 109 10.82 14.30 -11.87
CA GLY A 109 11.50 13.99 -13.13
C GLY A 109 12.85 14.69 -13.31
N GLN A 110 13.46 15.22 -12.23
CA GLN A 110 14.80 15.81 -12.30
C GLN A 110 15.92 14.77 -12.37
N VAL A 111 15.66 13.57 -11.83
CA VAL A 111 16.60 12.45 -11.76
C VAL A 111 15.85 11.18 -12.11
N ASP A 112 16.47 10.29 -12.88
CA ASP A 112 15.88 8.99 -13.20
C ASP A 112 15.79 8.10 -11.95
N PRO A 113 14.76 7.25 -11.82
CA PRO A 113 14.70 6.28 -10.74
C PRO A 113 15.86 5.26 -10.87
N PRO A 114 16.33 4.66 -9.77
CA PRO A 114 17.41 3.66 -9.83
C PRO A 114 17.07 2.42 -10.68
N ALA A 115 15.77 2.10 -10.78
CA ALA A 115 15.19 1.10 -11.66
C ALA A 115 13.69 1.44 -11.88
N ASN A 116 13.06 0.89 -12.93
CA ASN A 116 11.64 1.14 -13.20
C ASN A 116 11.01 -0.05 -13.95
N PRO A 117 10.05 -0.78 -13.37
CA PRO A 117 9.55 -0.63 -11.99
C PRO A 117 10.55 -1.19 -10.96
N LEU A 118 10.35 -0.85 -9.69
CA LEU A 118 11.23 -1.26 -8.59
C LEU A 118 10.45 -1.77 -7.39
N VAL A 119 11.09 -2.58 -6.54
CA VAL A 119 10.54 -3.07 -5.28
C VAL A 119 11.54 -2.88 -4.13
N VAL A 120 11.07 -2.48 -2.95
CA VAL A 120 11.93 -2.20 -1.79
C VAL A 120 11.24 -2.52 -0.46
N SER A 121 12.02 -2.98 0.53
CA SER A 121 11.64 -2.99 1.94
C SER A 121 12.31 -1.84 2.69
N GLN A 122 11.58 -0.75 2.91
CA GLN A 122 12.15 0.48 3.47
C GLN A 122 11.78 0.67 4.94
N PRO A 123 12.76 0.64 5.88
CA PRO A 123 12.52 1.07 7.24
C PRO A 123 12.08 2.54 7.31
N CYS A 124 10.95 2.79 7.96
CA CYS A 124 10.33 4.09 8.13
C CYS A 124 10.19 4.41 9.62
N ILE A 125 10.23 5.70 9.95
CA ILE A 125 9.96 6.20 11.29
C ILE A 125 8.83 7.23 11.24
N ARG A 126 7.77 7.01 12.03
CA ARG A 126 6.67 7.96 12.21
C ARG A 126 6.54 8.31 13.69
N LEU A 127 6.75 9.59 13.98
CA LEU A 127 6.58 10.15 15.32
C LEU A 127 5.20 10.77 15.61
N PRO A 128 4.39 11.22 14.62
CA PRO A 128 3.04 11.73 14.91
C PRO A 128 2.13 10.72 15.61
N ASP A 129 2.31 9.43 15.35
CA ASP A 129 1.47 8.36 15.90
C ASP A 129 1.96 7.85 17.28
N VAL A 130 2.95 8.51 17.90
CA VAL A 130 3.60 8.03 19.12
C VAL A 130 2.63 7.82 20.29
N ASP A 131 1.60 8.66 20.41
CA ASP A 131 0.59 8.57 21.46
C ASP A 131 -0.31 7.33 21.32
N GLU A 132 -0.39 6.75 20.12
CA GLU A 132 -1.18 5.56 19.82
C GLU A 132 -0.39 4.26 19.95
N VAL A 133 0.95 4.34 19.99
CA VAL A 133 1.84 3.19 20.11
C VAL A 133 1.61 2.47 21.44
N GLY A 134 1.30 1.18 21.36
CA GLY A 134 0.95 0.34 22.52
C GLY A 134 -0.50 0.51 23.01
N ARG A 135 -1.28 1.45 22.45
CA ARG A 135 -2.71 1.62 22.79
C ARG A 135 -3.62 0.90 21.81
N THR A 136 -3.34 1.00 20.50
CA THR A 136 -4.20 0.41 19.46
C THR A 136 -3.78 -1.00 19.06
N GLY A 137 -2.59 -1.46 19.47
CA GLY A 137 -2.01 -2.73 19.05
C GLY A 137 -1.46 -2.76 17.60
N LYS A 138 -1.82 -1.78 16.76
CA LYS A 138 -1.38 -1.70 15.34
C LYS A 138 -0.36 -0.60 15.02
N HIS A 139 -0.20 0.41 15.87
CA HIS A 139 0.74 1.50 15.62
C HIS A 139 2.16 1.20 16.14
N GLN A 140 3.17 1.54 15.33
CA GLN A 140 4.59 1.46 15.66
C GLN A 140 5.28 2.78 15.33
N THR A 141 6.34 3.13 16.09
CA THR A 141 7.18 4.28 15.74
C THR A 141 8.14 3.98 14.60
N ALA A 142 8.62 2.75 14.52
CA ALA A 142 9.51 2.25 13.48
C ALA A 142 8.96 0.94 12.92
N PHE A 143 8.89 0.86 11.60
CA PHE A 143 8.34 -0.28 10.87
C PHE A 143 9.00 -0.37 9.48
N GLU A 144 8.86 -1.51 8.81
CA GLU A 144 9.25 -1.62 7.40
C GLU A 144 8.03 -1.40 6.51
N MET A 145 8.15 -0.45 5.58
CA MET A 145 7.19 -0.24 4.52
C MET A 145 7.71 -0.93 3.27
N LEU A 146 7.09 -2.06 2.94
CA LEU A 146 7.23 -2.73 1.66
C LEU A 146 6.55 -1.87 0.58
N GLY A 147 7.22 -1.65 -0.55
CA GLY A 147 6.67 -0.84 -1.64
C GLY A 147 7.19 -1.27 -3.01
N HIS A 148 6.27 -1.38 -3.96
CA HIS A 148 6.56 -1.48 -5.38
C HIS A 148 6.23 -0.13 -6.02
N HIS A 149 7.16 0.43 -6.79
CA HIS A 149 7.05 1.76 -7.38
C HIS A 149 7.25 1.71 -8.88
N SER A 150 6.39 2.45 -9.58
CA SER A 150 6.44 2.65 -11.02
C SER A 150 6.38 4.15 -11.31
N PHE A 151 7.39 4.65 -12.02
CA PHE A 151 7.54 6.07 -12.35
C PHE A 151 7.19 6.30 -13.81
N ASN A 152 5.93 6.65 -14.07
CA ASN A 152 5.42 6.83 -15.42
C ASN A 152 5.75 8.21 -15.97
N THR A 153 6.13 8.28 -17.25
CA THR A 153 6.13 9.52 -18.02
C THR A 153 5.10 9.43 -19.14
N VAL A 154 4.78 10.55 -19.78
CA VAL A 154 3.82 10.56 -20.92
C VAL A 154 4.32 9.67 -22.07
N ASP A 155 5.63 9.59 -22.25
CA ASP A 155 6.26 8.88 -23.38
C ASP A 155 6.66 7.44 -23.04
N ASP A 156 6.72 7.08 -21.76
CA ASP A 156 7.15 5.76 -21.26
C ASP A 156 6.29 5.32 -20.07
N PRO A 157 5.06 4.84 -20.32
CA PRO A 157 4.22 4.23 -19.30
C PRO A 157 4.66 2.79 -19.02
N ILE A 158 4.75 2.43 -17.75
CA ILE A 158 5.09 1.08 -17.26
C ILE A 158 3.80 0.35 -16.89
N TYR A 159 3.11 0.81 -15.83
CA TYR A 159 1.79 0.37 -15.40
C TYR A 159 1.16 1.44 -14.49
N TRP A 160 -0.16 1.38 -14.29
CA TRP A 160 -0.88 2.38 -13.50
C TRP A 160 -1.78 1.73 -12.46
N LYS A 161 -2.99 2.25 -12.25
CA LYS A 161 -3.87 1.85 -11.15
C LYS A 161 -4.43 0.44 -11.29
N GLU A 162 -4.77 0.05 -12.51
CA GLU A 162 -5.37 -1.26 -12.80
C GLU A 162 -4.42 -2.37 -12.34
N GLU A 163 -3.18 -2.35 -12.84
CA GLU A 163 -2.18 -3.35 -12.49
C GLU A 163 -1.72 -3.21 -11.03
N THR A 164 -1.72 -2.00 -10.45
CA THR A 164 -1.40 -1.81 -9.03
C THR A 164 -2.38 -2.56 -8.12
N VAL A 165 -3.68 -2.48 -8.42
CA VAL A 165 -4.71 -3.19 -7.65
C VAL A 165 -4.66 -4.69 -7.94
N GLU A 166 -4.47 -5.08 -9.20
CA GLU A 166 -4.28 -6.48 -9.59
C GLU A 166 -3.14 -7.13 -8.81
N TYR A 167 -1.95 -6.53 -8.78
CA TYR A 167 -0.80 -7.07 -8.02
C TYR A 167 -1.09 -7.18 -6.53
N CYS A 168 -1.74 -6.17 -5.94
CA CYS A 168 -2.14 -6.22 -4.53
C CYS A 168 -3.08 -7.41 -4.28
N HIS A 169 -4.08 -7.59 -5.13
CA HIS A 169 -5.06 -8.65 -5.00
C HIS A 169 -4.45 -10.05 -5.21
N GLU A 170 -3.66 -10.23 -6.27
CA GLU A 170 -2.93 -11.47 -6.56
C GLU A 170 -2.01 -11.88 -5.40
N MET A 171 -1.26 -10.93 -4.82
CA MET A 171 -0.38 -11.21 -3.71
C MET A 171 -1.15 -11.72 -2.48
N LEU A 172 -2.28 -11.09 -2.15
CA LEU A 172 -3.13 -11.51 -1.04
C LEU A 172 -3.71 -12.93 -1.28
N LYS A 173 -4.09 -13.24 -2.52
CA LYS A 173 -4.52 -14.59 -2.93
C LYS A 173 -3.40 -15.62 -2.83
N GLU A 174 -2.18 -15.29 -3.23
CA GLU A 174 -1.01 -16.15 -3.09
C GLU A 174 -0.65 -16.41 -1.61
N MET A 175 -1.03 -15.51 -0.70
CA MET A 175 -0.95 -15.73 0.75
C MET A 175 -2.06 -16.64 1.29
N GLY A 176 -3.05 -17.00 0.48
CA GLY A 176 -4.20 -17.81 0.86
C GLY A 176 -5.30 -17.03 1.57
N ILE A 177 -5.34 -15.70 1.42
CA ILE A 177 -6.41 -14.88 2.00
C ILE A 177 -7.66 -15.04 1.15
N ASP A 178 -8.78 -15.35 1.79
CA ASP A 178 -10.09 -15.40 1.14
C ASP A 178 -10.45 -14.02 0.58
N GLU A 179 -10.74 -13.97 -0.71
CA GLU A 179 -11.01 -12.75 -1.46
C GLU A 179 -12.25 -12.03 -0.93
N GLU A 180 -13.22 -12.76 -0.35
CA GLU A 180 -14.43 -12.18 0.26
C GLU A 180 -14.12 -11.34 1.52
N LEU A 181 -12.96 -11.55 2.15
CA LEU A 181 -12.52 -10.76 3.32
C LEU A 181 -11.87 -9.42 2.94
N ILE A 182 -11.53 -9.22 1.66
CA ILE A 182 -10.75 -8.06 1.22
C ILE A 182 -11.67 -6.89 0.90
N ALA A 183 -11.39 -5.74 1.53
CA ALA A 183 -12.04 -4.47 1.24
C ALA A 183 -11.01 -3.40 0.82
N TYR A 184 -11.23 -2.76 -0.32
CA TYR A 184 -10.43 -1.63 -0.82
C TYR A 184 -11.13 -0.31 -0.51
N LYS A 185 -10.64 0.45 0.46
CA LYS A 185 -11.33 1.64 1.00
C LYS A 185 -10.80 2.91 0.35
N GLU A 186 -11.68 3.63 -0.33
CA GLU A 186 -11.31 4.89 -0.99
C GLU A 186 -10.83 5.93 0.03
N HIS A 187 -9.59 6.41 -0.14
CA HIS A 187 -8.98 7.39 0.75
C HIS A 187 -7.98 8.27 0.02
N PRO A 188 -7.92 9.59 0.24
CA PRO A 188 -6.84 10.42 -0.29
C PRO A 188 -5.56 10.26 0.54
N TRP A 189 -4.41 10.06 -0.10
CA TRP A 189 -3.12 10.05 0.57
C TRP A 189 -2.34 11.34 0.30
N ILE A 190 -1.66 11.87 1.32
CA ILE A 190 -0.85 13.10 1.24
C ILE A 190 0.40 12.93 2.11
N GLY A 191 1.58 13.21 1.55
CA GLY A 191 2.84 13.13 2.29
C GLY A 191 4.06 13.55 1.47
N GLY A 192 5.03 14.18 2.14
CA GLY A 192 6.34 14.47 1.55
C GLY A 192 6.33 15.42 0.35
N GLY A 193 5.28 16.24 0.22
CA GLY A 193 5.08 17.17 -0.90
C GLY A 193 4.29 16.61 -2.07
N ASN A 194 3.87 15.34 -2.02
CA ASN A 194 3.02 14.69 -3.02
C ASN A 194 1.67 14.25 -2.43
N ALA A 195 0.69 13.99 -3.29
CA ALA A 195 -0.65 13.53 -2.93
C ALA A 195 -1.30 12.77 -4.08
N GLY A 196 -2.29 11.94 -3.78
CA GLY A 196 -3.09 11.24 -4.78
C GLY A 196 -4.27 10.46 -4.18
N PRO A 197 -5.19 9.98 -5.03
CA PRO A 197 -6.18 8.98 -4.62
C PRO A 197 -5.47 7.66 -4.25
N SER A 198 -5.92 7.00 -3.18
CA SER A 198 -5.47 5.67 -2.75
C SER A 198 -6.64 4.77 -2.33
N LEU A 199 -6.42 3.46 -2.32
CA LEU A 199 -7.38 2.44 -1.93
C LEU A 199 -6.94 1.72 -0.64
#